data_AF-A0A536HPK6-F1
#
_entry.id   AF-A0A536HPK6-F1
#
_cell.length_a   1.000
_cell.length_b   1.000
_cell.length_c   1.000
_cell.angle_alpha   90.00
_cell.angle_beta   90.00
_cell.angle_gamma   90.00
#
_symmetry.space_group_name_H-M   'P 1'
#
loop_
_entity.id
_entity.type
_entity.pdbx_description
1 polymer ?
#
loop_
_entity_poly.entity_id
_entity_poly.type
_entity_poly.pdbx_seq_one_letter_code
_entity_poly.pdbx_strand_id
1 'polypeptide(L)'
;MAITALPQHSVSAPAPRKGLRLERYFTHEGVHPYDEIEWELRDAVIPGEGGNVFEQRGVEVPKFWSATATNVVASKYFRGKLTSPEREWSVKQMVDRVVDQITAWGIEGAYFATEADAEIFSHELKYLMVNQHASFNSPVWFNIGVDGVPQQSSACFILSVADDMHSILDWFKNEGVIFKGGSGSGINVSRIRSSKEQLSGGGWASGPVSFMRGADSVAGSIKSGGTTRRAAKM
;
A
#
# COMPACT_ATOMS: atom_id res chain seq x y z
N MET A 1 30.77 -5.66 28.78
CA MET A 1 30.75 -6.68 27.72
C MET A 1 30.74 -5.96 26.38
N ALA A 2 31.78 -6.17 25.58
CA ALA A 2 31.96 -5.51 24.29
C ALA A 2 30.94 -6.03 23.28
N ILE A 3 30.35 -5.12 22.51
CA ILE A 3 29.50 -5.44 21.37
C ILE A 3 30.42 -6.02 20.29
N THR A 4 30.39 -7.35 20.14
CA THR A 4 31.11 -8.02 19.05
C THR A 4 30.47 -7.58 17.73
N ALA A 5 31.21 -6.83 16.92
CA ALA A 5 30.77 -6.43 15.59
C ALA A 5 30.49 -7.69 14.74
N LEU A 6 29.34 -7.71 14.09
CA LEU A 6 28.97 -8.76 13.13
C LEU A 6 30.00 -8.75 11.97
N PRO A 7 30.41 -9.93 11.47
CA PRO A 7 31.34 -10.00 10.35
C PRO A 7 30.72 -9.33 9.13
N GLN A 8 31.39 -8.29 8.62
CA GLN A 8 31.10 -7.71 7.33
C GLN A 8 31.47 -8.74 6.27
N HIS A 9 30.49 -9.54 5.82
CA HIS A 9 30.64 -10.25 4.56
C HIS A 9 30.92 -9.19 3.49
N SER A 10 32.11 -9.29 2.89
CA SER A 10 32.51 -8.50 1.73
C SER A 10 31.50 -8.76 0.62
N VAL A 11 30.52 -7.86 0.48
CA VAL A 11 29.70 -7.79 -0.72
C VAL A 11 30.66 -7.37 -1.83
N SER A 12 31.07 -8.31 -2.66
CA SER A 12 31.77 -8.01 -3.91
C SER A 12 31.02 -6.89 -4.61
N ALA A 13 31.72 -5.83 -5.01
CA ALA A 13 31.11 -4.76 -5.80
C ALA A 13 30.33 -5.39 -6.96
N PRO A 14 29.03 -5.10 -7.11
CA PRO A 14 28.24 -5.70 -8.17
C PRO A 14 28.90 -5.36 -9.51
N ALA A 15 29.07 -6.36 -10.37
CA ALA A 15 29.45 -6.14 -11.76
C ALA A 15 28.56 -5.04 -12.36
N PRO A 16 29.08 -4.18 -13.27
CA PRO A 16 28.29 -3.13 -13.89
C PRO A 16 27.03 -3.75 -14.48
N ARG A 17 25.87 -3.45 -13.86
CA ARG A 17 24.58 -3.98 -14.30
C ARG A 17 24.31 -3.36 -15.66
N LYS A 18 24.28 -4.19 -16.70
CA LYS A 18 23.57 -3.83 -17.93
C LYS A 18 22.09 -3.74 -17.53
N GLY A 19 21.52 -2.54 -17.58
CA GLY A 19 20.11 -2.33 -17.28
C GLY A 19 19.20 -3.18 -18.17
N LEU A 20 17.93 -3.28 -17.80
CA LEU A 20 16.91 -4.01 -18.53
C LEU A 20 16.62 -3.31 -19.87
N ARG A 21 16.57 -4.11 -20.93
CA ARG A 21 16.03 -3.72 -22.23
C ARG A 21 14.57 -4.15 -22.30
N LEU A 22 13.69 -3.26 -22.71
CA LEU A 22 12.25 -3.52 -22.79
C LEU A 22 11.76 -3.37 -24.23
N GLU A 23 10.78 -4.19 -24.58
CA GLU A 23 10.07 -4.14 -25.85
C GLU A 23 8.62 -3.73 -25.57
N ARG A 24 8.03 -2.95 -26.49
CA ARG A 24 6.61 -2.63 -26.41
C ARG A 24 5.78 -3.85 -26.80
N TYR A 25 4.72 -4.13 -26.05
CA TYR A 25 3.80 -5.23 -26.31
C TYR A 25 2.39 -4.71 -26.55
N PHE A 26 1.86 -3.90 -25.63
CA PHE A 26 0.54 -3.31 -25.75
C PHE A 26 0.56 -1.90 -26.35
N THR A 27 1.68 -1.19 -26.22
CA THR A 27 1.78 0.22 -26.55
C THR A 27 2.50 0.47 -27.87
N HIS A 28 2.34 1.67 -28.42
CA HIS A 28 2.98 2.09 -29.67
C HIS A 28 4.00 3.20 -29.42
N GLU A 29 5.09 3.20 -30.19
CA GLU A 29 6.09 4.26 -30.14
C GLU A 29 5.47 5.60 -30.55
N GLY A 30 5.77 6.66 -29.78
CA GLY A 30 5.26 8.00 -30.03
C GLY A 30 3.78 8.22 -29.67
N VAL A 31 3.09 7.22 -29.10
CA VAL A 31 1.70 7.32 -28.66
C VAL A 31 1.61 7.09 -27.15
N HIS A 32 0.97 8.01 -26.41
CA HIS A 32 0.73 7.81 -25.00
C HIS A 32 -0.47 6.86 -24.80
N PRO A 33 -0.42 5.88 -23.87
CA PRO A 33 -1.49 4.89 -23.70
C PRO A 33 -2.88 5.47 -23.43
N TYR A 34 -2.95 6.69 -22.89
CA TYR A 34 -4.22 7.35 -22.60
C TYR A 34 -4.88 7.96 -23.83
N ASP A 35 -4.13 8.22 -24.89
CA ASP A 35 -4.63 8.82 -26.13
C ASP A 35 -5.44 7.82 -26.96
N GLU A 36 -5.25 6.52 -26.69
CA GLU A 36 -5.96 5.42 -27.34
C GLU A 36 -7.27 5.04 -26.62
N ILE A 37 -7.62 5.78 -25.55
CA ILE A 37 -8.77 5.49 -24.70
C ILE A 37 -9.81 6.60 -24.84
N GLU A 38 -11.08 6.21 -24.99
CA GLU A 38 -12.20 7.15 -24.86
C GLU A 38 -12.49 7.41 -23.37
N TRP A 39 -12.44 8.68 -22.97
CA TRP A 39 -12.67 9.14 -21.60
C TRP A 39 -14.01 9.85 -21.47
N GLU A 40 -14.65 9.74 -20.31
CA GLU A 40 -15.86 10.48 -19.99
C GLU A 40 -15.85 11.02 -18.55
N LEU A 41 -16.65 12.06 -18.32
CA LEU A 41 -16.94 12.57 -16.99
C LEU A 41 -18.15 11.84 -16.42
N ARG A 42 -18.00 11.32 -15.19
CA ARG A 42 -19.05 10.61 -14.48
C ARG A 42 -19.11 11.08 -13.04
N ASP A 43 -20.29 11.06 -12.43
CA ASP A 43 -20.43 11.32 -10.99
C ASP A 43 -20.23 10.01 -10.21
N ALA A 44 -19.34 10.04 -9.23
CA ALA A 44 -19.13 8.93 -8.30
C ALA A 44 -20.00 9.12 -7.06
N VAL A 45 -21.06 8.32 -6.92
CA VAL A 45 -22.06 8.44 -5.86
C VAL A 45 -22.26 7.10 -5.18
N ILE A 46 -22.12 7.08 -3.85
CA ILE A 46 -22.38 5.91 -3.02
C ILE A 46 -23.53 6.25 -2.06
N PRO A 47 -24.74 5.72 -2.28
CA PRO A 47 -25.88 5.97 -1.41
C PRO A 47 -25.72 5.28 -0.05
N GLY A 48 -26.35 5.84 0.97
CA GLY A 48 -26.45 5.28 2.33
C GLY A 48 -27.79 5.61 2.99
N GLU A 49 -27.95 5.18 4.23
CA GLU A 49 -29.15 5.48 5.02
C GLU A 49 -29.19 6.97 5.37
N GLY A 50 -30.15 7.70 4.79
CA GLY A 50 -30.36 9.13 5.04
C GLY A 50 -29.56 10.09 4.13
N GLY A 51 -28.86 9.57 3.11
CA GLY A 51 -28.12 10.40 2.14
C GLY A 51 -26.92 9.68 1.53
N ASN A 52 -26.13 10.37 0.72
CA ASN A 52 -24.92 9.81 0.11
C ASN A 52 -23.82 9.65 1.17
N VAL A 53 -23.23 8.45 1.28
CA VAL A 53 -22.04 8.18 2.11
C VAL A 53 -20.79 8.78 1.46
N PHE A 54 -20.77 8.86 0.15
CA PHE A 54 -19.71 9.47 -0.63
C PHE A 54 -20.30 10.06 -1.91
N GLU A 55 -19.79 11.24 -2.29
CA GLU A 55 -20.12 11.89 -3.54
C GLU A 55 -18.91 12.68 -4.03
N GLN A 56 -18.52 12.46 -5.29
CA GLN A 56 -17.57 13.29 -6.01
C GLN A 56 -18.06 13.40 -7.46
N ARG A 57 -18.35 14.62 -7.91
CA ARG A 57 -18.90 14.87 -9.25
C ARG A 57 -17.81 15.11 -10.27
N GLY A 58 -18.13 14.80 -11.53
CA GLY A 58 -17.28 15.09 -12.68
C GLY A 58 -15.91 14.40 -12.62
N VAL A 59 -15.85 13.15 -12.16
CA VAL A 59 -14.61 12.37 -12.22
C VAL A 59 -14.36 11.86 -13.64
N GLU A 60 -13.12 11.99 -14.12
CA GLU A 60 -12.71 11.50 -15.44
C GLU A 60 -12.29 10.03 -15.35
N VAL A 61 -12.97 9.18 -16.11
CA VAL A 61 -12.74 7.73 -16.14
C VAL A 61 -12.78 7.22 -17.59
N PRO A 62 -12.14 6.07 -17.88
CA PRO A 62 -12.33 5.41 -19.16
C PRO A 62 -13.81 5.04 -19.33
N LYS A 63 -14.36 5.29 -20.52
CA LYS A 63 -15.79 5.03 -20.81
C LYS A 63 -16.20 3.58 -20.55
N PHE A 64 -15.30 2.64 -20.82
CA PHE A 64 -15.53 1.21 -20.62
C PHE A 64 -15.50 0.77 -19.15
N TRP A 65 -15.06 1.62 -18.21
CA TRP A 65 -15.12 1.29 -16.79
C TRP A 65 -16.56 1.31 -16.28
N SER A 66 -16.90 0.34 -15.43
CA SER A 66 -18.23 0.28 -14.80
C SER A 66 -18.44 1.42 -13.79
N ALA A 67 -19.71 1.70 -13.49
CA ALA A 67 -20.08 2.62 -12.41
C ALA A 67 -19.52 2.17 -11.05
N THR A 68 -19.50 0.86 -10.78
CA THR A 68 -18.89 0.30 -9.56
C THR A 68 -17.40 0.59 -9.50
N ALA A 69 -16.65 0.41 -10.60
CA ALA A 69 -15.23 0.74 -10.64
C ALA A 69 -15.00 2.24 -10.37
N THR A 70 -15.81 3.09 -10.99
CA THR A 70 -15.77 4.55 -10.79
C THR A 70 -15.97 4.93 -9.31
N ASN A 71 -17.01 4.38 -8.69
CA ASN A 71 -17.31 4.62 -7.29
C ASN A 71 -16.19 4.14 -6.36
N VAL A 72 -15.61 2.98 -6.64
CA VAL A 72 -14.51 2.43 -5.83
C VAL A 72 -13.25 3.29 -5.96
N VAL A 73 -12.82 3.65 -7.17
CA VAL A 73 -11.59 4.45 -7.34
C VAL A 73 -11.74 5.84 -6.74
N ALA A 74 -12.87 6.50 -6.99
CA ALA A 74 -13.12 7.82 -6.43
C ALA A 74 -13.17 7.76 -4.90
N SER A 75 -13.91 6.82 -4.31
CA SER A 75 -14.10 6.79 -2.86
C SER A 75 -12.91 6.25 -2.07
N LYS A 76 -12.04 5.44 -2.67
CA LYS A 76 -10.96 4.73 -1.97
C LYS A 76 -9.55 5.14 -2.38
N TYR A 77 -9.33 5.44 -3.66
CA TYR A 77 -7.98 5.54 -4.20
C TYR A 77 -7.59 6.95 -4.63
N PHE A 78 -8.56 7.79 -5.01
CA PHE A 78 -8.31 9.21 -5.25
C PHE A 78 -7.84 9.93 -3.99
N ARG A 79 -6.68 10.58 -4.10
CA ARG A 79 -5.99 11.28 -3.03
C ARG A 79 -6.35 12.76 -2.98
N GLY A 80 -6.13 13.37 -1.82
CA GLY A 80 -6.55 14.74 -1.51
C GLY A 80 -7.91 14.79 -0.80
N LYS A 81 -8.13 15.87 -0.04
CA LYS A 81 -9.38 16.09 0.71
C LYS A 81 -10.52 16.36 -0.27
N LEU A 82 -11.72 15.84 -0.01
CA LEU A 82 -12.91 16.06 -0.87
C LEU A 82 -13.22 17.55 -1.13
N THR A 83 -12.87 18.42 -0.19
CA THR A 83 -13.07 19.87 -0.30
C THR A 83 -11.90 20.60 -0.97
N SER A 84 -10.80 19.91 -1.28
CA SER A 84 -9.62 20.52 -1.88
C SER A 84 -9.70 20.43 -3.42
N PRO A 85 -9.36 21.51 -4.14
CA PRO A 85 -9.21 21.45 -5.60
C PRO A 85 -8.03 20.56 -6.04
N GLU A 86 -7.10 20.26 -5.13
CA GLU A 86 -5.95 19.37 -5.38
C GLU A 86 -6.32 17.89 -5.34
N ARG A 87 -7.57 17.56 -5.03
CA ARG A 87 -8.02 16.17 -5.01
C ARG A 87 -7.99 15.59 -6.41
N GLU A 88 -7.48 14.37 -6.49
CA GLU A 88 -7.53 13.56 -7.70
C GLU A 88 -8.99 13.40 -8.15
N TRP A 89 -9.23 13.70 -9.41
CA TRP A 89 -10.53 13.61 -10.06
C TRP A 89 -10.47 12.79 -11.34
N SER A 90 -9.28 12.44 -11.83
CA SER A 90 -9.08 11.60 -13.00
C SER A 90 -8.35 10.30 -12.64
N VAL A 91 -8.76 9.20 -13.27
CA VAL A 91 -8.02 7.93 -13.22
C VAL A 91 -6.60 8.09 -13.77
N LYS A 92 -6.37 9.02 -14.71
CA LYS A 92 -5.02 9.36 -15.20
C LYS A 92 -4.12 9.78 -14.05
N GLN A 93 -4.56 10.74 -13.24
CA GLN A 93 -3.81 11.24 -12.09
C GLN A 93 -3.47 10.13 -11.08
N MET A 94 -4.45 9.27 -10.78
CA MET A 94 -4.26 8.14 -9.85
C MET A 94 -3.22 7.14 -10.39
N VAL A 95 -3.27 6.82 -11.68
CA VAL A 95 -2.34 5.86 -12.30
C VAL A 95 -0.96 6.49 -12.47
N ASP A 96 -0.87 7.72 -12.98
CA ASP A 96 0.37 8.48 -13.14
C ASP A 96 1.12 8.58 -11.82
N ARG A 97 0.44 8.99 -10.73
CA ARG A 97 1.05 9.09 -9.40
C ARG A 97 1.81 7.81 -9.00
N VAL A 98 1.22 6.65 -9.24
CA VAL A 98 1.83 5.37 -8.87
C VAL A 98 2.88 4.95 -9.89
N VAL A 99 2.56 4.97 -11.19
CA VAL A 99 3.43 4.46 -12.24
C VAL A 99 4.65 5.34 -12.43
N ASP A 100 4.50 6.66 -12.38
CA ASP A 100 5.61 7.60 -12.51
C ASP A 100 6.56 7.47 -11.31
N GLN A 101 6.03 7.30 -10.09
CA GLN A 101 6.87 7.07 -8.91
C GLN A 101 7.66 5.75 -9.00
N ILE A 102 7.02 4.67 -9.46
CA ILE A 102 7.70 3.37 -9.66
C ILE A 102 8.76 3.50 -10.76
N THR A 103 8.45 4.18 -11.85
CA THR A 103 9.38 4.42 -12.95
C THR A 103 10.57 5.26 -12.49
N ALA A 104 10.33 6.31 -11.69
CA ALA A 104 11.37 7.15 -11.11
C ALA A 104 12.32 6.34 -10.22
N TRP A 105 11.81 5.44 -9.37
CA TRP A 105 12.65 4.53 -8.60
C TRP A 105 13.42 3.53 -9.48
N GLY A 106 12.82 3.09 -10.58
CA GLY A 106 13.51 2.27 -11.58
C GLY A 106 14.70 2.99 -12.22
N ILE A 107 14.53 4.28 -12.54
CA ILE A 107 15.60 5.13 -13.07
C ILE A 107 16.68 5.36 -12.01
N GLU A 108 16.31 5.77 -10.79
CA GLU A 108 17.23 6.00 -9.67
C GLU A 108 18.03 4.74 -9.32
N GLY A 109 17.38 3.58 -9.36
CA GLY A 109 18.00 2.28 -9.13
C GLY A 109 18.81 1.73 -10.31
N ALA A 110 18.94 2.49 -11.41
CA ALA A 110 19.59 2.07 -12.65
C ALA A 110 19.08 0.72 -13.20
N TYR A 111 17.76 0.50 -13.11
CA TYR A 111 17.11 -0.72 -13.61
C TYR A 111 16.98 -0.76 -15.13
N PHE A 112 16.98 0.39 -15.81
CA PHE A 112 16.77 0.49 -17.26
C PHE A 112 18.10 0.67 -18.00
N ALA A 113 18.23 0.06 -19.19
CA ALA A 113 19.44 0.22 -19.99
C ALA A 113 19.52 1.59 -20.66
N THR A 114 18.36 2.19 -21.00
CA THR A 114 18.24 3.51 -21.61
C THR A 114 16.98 4.23 -21.12
N GLU A 115 16.88 5.52 -21.41
CA GLU A 115 15.67 6.32 -21.16
C GLU A 115 14.46 5.79 -21.93
N ALA A 116 14.68 5.31 -23.16
CA ALA A 116 13.63 4.68 -23.96
C ALA A 116 13.08 3.42 -23.28
N ASP A 117 13.93 2.62 -22.63
CA ASP A 117 13.48 1.44 -21.87
C ASP A 117 12.61 1.86 -20.66
N ALA A 118 12.95 2.96 -19.98
CA ALA A 118 12.14 3.50 -18.89
C ALA A 118 10.77 4.01 -19.37
N GLU A 119 10.73 4.68 -20.52
CA GLU A 119 9.49 5.14 -21.15
C GLU A 119 8.60 3.96 -21.55
N ILE A 120 9.18 2.94 -22.19
CA ILE A 120 8.45 1.71 -22.56
C ILE A 120 7.84 1.08 -21.30
N PHE A 121 8.62 0.93 -20.23
CA PHE A 121 8.11 0.41 -18.96
C PHE A 121 6.94 1.24 -18.42
N SER A 122 7.07 2.57 -18.40
CA SER A 122 6.01 3.47 -17.92
C SER A 122 4.74 3.33 -18.77
N HIS A 123 4.85 3.37 -20.10
CA HIS A 123 3.72 3.26 -21.00
C HIS A 123 3.03 1.89 -20.90
N GLU A 124 3.78 0.80 -20.92
CA GLU A 124 3.22 -0.55 -20.77
C GLU A 124 2.51 -0.70 -19.42
N LEU A 125 3.09 -0.20 -18.33
CA LEU A 125 2.47 -0.28 -17.03
C LEU A 125 1.19 0.59 -16.93
N LYS A 126 1.20 1.82 -17.48
CA LYS A 126 0.00 2.67 -17.56
C LYS A 126 -1.11 1.99 -18.36
N TYR A 127 -0.77 1.37 -19.50
CA TYR A 127 -1.71 0.58 -20.29
C TYR A 127 -2.34 -0.54 -19.47
N LEU A 128 -1.52 -1.36 -18.81
CA LEU A 128 -1.98 -2.49 -18.00
C LEU A 128 -2.94 -2.06 -16.89
N MET A 129 -2.67 -0.92 -16.24
CA MET A 129 -3.49 -0.40 -15.17
C MET A 129 -4.84 0.13 -15.68
N VAL A 130 -4.86 0.95 -16.73
CA VAL A 130 -6.11 1.56 -17.21
C VAL A 130 -7.00 0.55 -17.93
N ASN A 131 -6.41 -0.37 -18.70
CA ASN A 131 -7.14 -1.47 -19.36
C ASN A 131 -7.45 -2.66 -18.45
N GLN A 132 -7.13 -2.57 -17.15
CA GLN A 132 -7.46 -3.57 -16.12
C GLN A 132 -6.87 -4.97 -16.38
N HIS A 133 -5.75 -5.07 -17.10
CA HIS A 133 -5.01 -6.34 -17.28
C HIS A 133 -4.26 -6.76 -16.01
N ALA A 134 -3.97 -5.80 -15.13
CA ALA A 134 -3.38 -6.04 -13.82
C ALA A 134 -3.85 -4.96 -12.84
N SER A 135 -3.64 -5.19 -11.54
CA SER A 135 -3.89 -4.19 -10.50
C SER A 135 -2.94 -4.39 -9.32
N PHE A 136 -2.45 -3.30 -8.76
CA PHE A 136 -1.70 -3.36 -7.52
C PHE A 136 -2.59 -3.63 -6.31
N ASN A 137 -1.99 -4.15 -5.24
CA ASN A 137 -2.65 -4.22 -3.95
C ASN A 137 -3.00 -2.81 -3.43
N SER A 138 -3.96 -2.71 -2.51
CA SER A 138 -4.49 -1.42 -2.05
C SER A 138 -3.44 -0.45 -1.45
N PRO A 139 -2.49 -0.87 -0.58
CA PRO A 139 -1.42 0.01 -0.08
C PRO A 139 -0.64 0.75 -1.16
N VAL A 140 -0.39 0.12 -2.32
CA VAL A 140 0.28 0.80 -3.43
C VAL A 140 -0.52 2.02 -3.87
N TRP A 141 -1.82 1.84 -4.12
CA TRP A 141 -2.71 2.93 -4.52
C TRP A 141 -2.86 4.01 -3.45
N PHE A 142 -2.83 3.64 -2.16
CA PHE A 142 -2.99 4.58 -1.05
C PHE A 142 -1.78 5.48 -0.82
N ASN A 143 -0.57 4.95 -1.02
CA ASN A 143 0.64 5.55 -0.45
C ASN A 143 1.66 5.99 -1.51
N ILE A 144 1.77 5.25 -2.62
CA ILE A 144 2.88 5.43 -3.55
C ILE A 144 2.70 6.71 -4.34
N GLY A 145 3.72 7.55 -4.38
CA GLY A 145 3.71 8.86 -5.02
C GLY A 145 2.90 9.93 -4.27
N VAL A 146 2.41 9.64 -3.06
CA VAL A 146 1.71 10.63 -2.23
C VAL A 146 2.72 11.38 -1.37
N ASP A 147 2.75 12.71 -1.50
CA ASP A 147 3.66 13.56 -0.74
C ASP A 147 3.38 13.52 0.77
N GLY A 148 4.45 13.54 1.57
CA GLY A 148 4.40 13.49 3.03
C GLY A 148 3.87 12.16 3.62
N VAL A 149 3.62 11.14 2.80
CA VAL A 149 3.10 9.83 3.24
C VAL A 149 4.21 8.77 3.11
N PRO A 150 4.40 7.91 4.13
CA PRO A 150 5.30 6.77 4.02
C PRO A 150 4.93 5.87 2.82
N GLN A 151 5.91 5.51 2.01
CA GLN A 151 5.73 4.77 0.75
C GLN A 151 5.51 3.25 0.97
N GLN A 152 4.54 2.88 1.81
CA GLN A 152 4.24 1.47 2.14
C GLN A 152 3.49 0.78 0.99
N SER A 153 4.13 -0.19 0.33
CA SER A 153 3.61 -0.92 -0.83
C SER A 153 3.16 -2.36 -0.54
N SER A 154 3.52 -2.92 0.61
CA SER A 154 3.21 -4.31 0.96
C SER A 154 1.89 -4.41 1.71
N ALA A 155 0.98 -5.30 1.31
CA ALA A 155 -0.28 -5.52 2.01
C ALA A 155 -0.20 -6.46 3.21
N CYS A 156 0.82 -7.33 3.27
CA CYS A 156 0.91 -8.39 4.25
C CYS A 156 2.24 -8.30 5.02
N PHE A 157 2.17 -8.36 6.34
CA PHE A 157 3.31 -8.41 7.23
C PHE A 157 3.19 -9.60 8.18
N ILE A 158 4.32 -10.19 8.57
CA ILE A 158 4.37 -11.21 9.63
C ILE A 158 5.24 -10.68 10.76
N LEU A 159 4.68 -10.68 11.97
CA LEU A 159 5.33 -10.25 13.19
C LEU A 159 5.65 -11.47 14.07
N SER A 160 6.52 -11.26 15.03
CA SER A 160 6.83 -12.22 16.08
C SER A 160 6.84 -11.52 17.43
N VAL A 161 6.58 -12.26 18.49
CA VAL A 161 6.54 -11.76 19.86
C VAL A 161 7.31 -12.70 20.78
N ALA A 162 8.16 -12.13 21.63
CA ALA A 162 8.81 -12.84 22.72
C ALA A 162 7.95 -12.76 23.99
N ASP A 163 8.19 -13.66 24.94
CA ASP A 163 7.43 -13.75 26.19
C ASP A 163 7.91 -12.73 27.24
N ASP A 164 7.88 -11.46 26.85
CA ASP A 164 8.22 -10.33 27.70
C ASP A 164 7.37 -9.10 27.34
N MET A 165 7.19 -8.20 28.31
CA MET A 165 6.29 -7.07 28.14
C MET A 165 6.77 -6.05 27.11
N HIS A 166 8.08 -5.90 26.87
CA HIS A 166 8.57 -4.96 25.86
C HIS A 166 8.20 -5.48 24.47
N SER A 167 8.44 -6.76 24.19
CA SER A 167 8.09 -7.37 22.91
C SER A 167 6.57 -7.37 22.65
N ILE A 168 5.75 -7.59 23.67
CA ILE A 168 4.28 -7.52 23.56
C ILE A 168 3.81 -6.10 23.24
N LEU A 169 4.37 -5.08 23.88
CA LEU A 169 3.99 -3.69 23.62
C LEU A 169 4.50 -3.21 22.25
N ASP A 170 5.71 -3.63 21.84
CA ASP A 170 6.24 -3.37 20.51
C ASP A 170 5.39 -4.03 19.42
N TRP A 171 4.83 -5.23 19.67
CA TRP A 171 3.85 -5.83 18.77
C TRP A 171 2.67 -4.90 18.52
N PHE A 172 2.04 -4.36 19.58
CA PHE A 172 0.88 -3.47 19.44
C PHE A 172 1.23 -2.19 18.67
N LYS A 173 2.40 -1.61 18.97
CA LYS A 173 2.92 -0.43 18.28
C LYS A 173 3.14 -0.72 16.79
N ASN A 174 3.84 -1.81 16.47
CA ASN A 174 4.22 -2.16 15.10
C ASN A 174 2.98 -2.46 14.25
N GLU A 175 2.02 -3.23 14.77
CA GLU A 175 0.72 -3.43 14.11
C GLU A 175 0.03 -2.10 13.85
N GLY A 176 0.01 -1.20 14.83
CA GLY A 176 -0.64 0.09 14.67
C GLY A 176 -0.06 0.92 13.52
N VAL A 177 1.26 0.92 13.36
CA VAL A 177 1.93 1.60 12.23
C VAL A 177 1.61 0.92 10.90
N ILE A 178 1.66 -0.41 10.85
CA ILE A 178 1.31 -1.20 9.64
C ILE A 178 -0.13 -0.90 9.20
N PHE A 179 -1.07 -0.90 10.14
CA PHE A 179 -2.48 -0.64 9.88
C PHE A 179 -2.71 0.79 9.41
N LYS A 180 -2.05 1.78 10.02
CA LYS A 180 -2.10 3.18 9.57
C LYS A 180 -1.76 3.30 8.09
N GLY A 181 -0.77 2.53 7.61
CA GLY A 181 -0.37 2.49 6.19
C GLY A 181 -1.29 1.68 5.27
N GLY A 182 -2.38 1.08 5.76
CA GLY A 182 -3.35 0.37 4.91
C GLY A 182 -3.11 -1.13 4.77
N SER A 183 -2.18 -1.71 5.53
CA SER A 183 -1.79 -3.13 5.42
C SER A 183 -2.33 -3.96 6.58
N GLY A 184 -2.22 -5.29 6.46
CA GLY A 184 -2.55 -6.25 7.51
C GLY A 184 -1.32 -6.95 8.08
N SER A 185 -1.47 -7.58 9.23
CA SER A 185 -0.41 -8.31 9.93
C SER A 185 -0.88 -9.68 10.41
N GLY A 186 -0.01 -10.68 10.34
CA GLY A 186 -0.13 -11.93 11.08
C GLY A 186 0.90 -12.01 12.20
N ILE A 187 0.61 -12.70 13.30
CA ILE A 187 1.59 -12.92 14.36
C ILE A 187 1.51 -14.31 14.99
N ASN A 188 2.68 -14.88 15.29
CA ASN A 188 2.76 -16.09 16.09
C ASN A 188 2.86 -15.77 17.60
N VAL A 189 1.76 -15.97 18.31
CA VAL A 189 1.67 -15.75 19.77
C VAL A 189 2.03 -16.98 20.62
N SER A 190 2.44 -18.10 20.01
CA SER A 190 2.69 -19.36 20.72
C SER A 190 3.84 -19.28 21.73
N ARG A 191 4.69 -18.26 21.62
CA ARG A 191 5.79 -18.01 22.57
C ARG A 191 5.30 -17.42 23.88
N ILE A 192 4.14 -16.74 23.91
CA ILE A 192 3.61 -16.12 25.12
C ILE A 192 3.12 -17.22 26.07
N ARG A 193 3.59 -17.16 27.32
CA ARG A 193 3.22 -18.14 28.36
C ARG A 193 1.72 -18.20 28.61
N SER A 194 1.23 -19.37 29.02
CA SER A 194 -0.17 -19.59 29.34
C SER A 194 -0.62 -18.82 30.57
N SER A 195 -1.94 -18.63 30.74
CA SER A 195 -2.50 -18.03 31.95
C SER A 195 -2.40 -18.92 33.20
N LYS A 196 -1.78 -20.10 33.07
CA LYS A 196 -1.53 -21.06 34.14
C LYS A 196 -0.06 -21.07 34.59
N GLU A 197 0.76 -20.14 34.10
CA GLU A 197 2.17 -20.02 34.49
C GLU A 197 2.38 -18.86 35.45
N GLN A 198 3.30 -19.05 36.40
CA GLN A 198 3.63 -18.05 37.42
C GLN A 198 4.52 -16.94 36.86
N LEU A 199 4.37 -15.75 37.44
CA LEU A 199 5.25 -14.61 37.18
C LEU A 199 6.32 -14.53 38.28
N SER A 200 7.49 -14.00 37.92
CA SER A 200 8.60 -13.80 38.86
C SER A 200 8.24 -12.85 40.01
N GLY A 201 7.38 -11.85 39.76
CA GLY A 201 6.88 -10.91 40.76
C GLY A 201 5.72 -11.43 41.62
N GLY A 202 5.33 -12.70 41.46
CA GLY A 202 4.15 -13.28 42.09
C GLY A 202 2.89 -13.17 41.22
N GLY A 203 1.90 -14.02 41.52
CA GLY A 203 0.68 -14.14 40.72
C GLY A 203 0.84 -14.99 39.46
N TRP A 204 -0.16 -14.90 38.58
CA TRP A 204 -0.28 -15.71 37.36
C TRP A 204 -0.31 -14.82 36.12
N ALA A 205 0.22 -15.32 35.01
CA ALA A 205 0.22 -14.59 33.75
C ALA A 205 -1.20 -14.41 33.19
N SER A 206 -1.39 -13.39 32.35
CA SER A 206 -2.69 -13.14 31.67
C SER A 206 -2.97 -14.12 30.53
N GLY A 207 -1.92 -14.70 29.93
CA GLY A 207 -2.01 -15.59 28.78
C GLY A 207 -2.20 -14.86 27.43
N PRO A 208 -1.97 -15.56 26.30
CA PRO A 208 -1.97 -14.97 24.96
C PRO A 208 -3.31 -14.35 24.57
N VAL A 209 -4.44 -14.98 24.92
CA VAL A 209 -5.79 -14.50 24.56
C VAL A 209 -6.09 -13.13 25.17
N SER A 210 -5.57 -12.85 26.37
CA SER A 210 -5.74 -11.53 27.01
C SER A 210 -5.05 -10.44 26.19
N PHE A 211 -3.81 -10.69 25.75
CA PHE A 211 -3.08 -9.75 24.90
C PHE A 211 -3.68 -9.62 23.51
N MET A 212 -4.22 -10.70 22.93
CA MET A 212 -4.94 -10.65 21.65
C MET A 212 -6.16 -9.72 21.71
N ARG A 213 -6.93 -9.72 22.82
CA ARG A 213 -8.04 -8.77 23.02
C ARG A 213 -7.55 -7.32 23.11
N GLY A 214 -6.39 -7.11 23.75
CA GLY A 214 -5.72 -5.80 23.79
C GLY A 214 -5.33 -5.33 22.38
N ALA A 215 -4.64 -6.18 21.62
CA ALA A 215 -4.26 -5.90 20.23
C ALA A 215 -5.48 -5.62 19.34
N ASP A 216 -6.56 -6.40 19.49
CA ASP A 216 -7.81 -6.20 18.75
C ASP A 216 -8.45 -4.83 19.06
N SER A 217 -8.43 -4.42 20.33
CA SER A 217 -8.93 -3.10 20.75
C SER A 217 -8.11 -1.95 20.14
N VAL A 218 -6.77 -2.10 20.11
CA VAL A 218 -5.88 -1.14 19.44
C VAL A 218 -6.16 -1.09 17.95
N ALA A 219 -6.28 -2.25 17.29
CA ALA A 219 -6.58 -2.35 15.87
C ALA A 219 -7.93 -1.70 15.52
N GLY A 220 -8.97 -1.92 16.34
CA GLY A 220 -10.30 -1.32 16.17
C GLY A 220 -10.31 0.22 16.29
N SER A 221 -9.32 0.79 16.97
CA SER A 221 -9.15 2.23 17.11
C SER A 221 -8.47 2.89 15.90
N ILE A 222 -7.87 2.09 14.99
CA ILE A 222 -7.08 2.57 13.86
C ILE A 222 -7.88 2.44 12.56
N LYS A 223 -8.00 3.54 11.82
CA LYS A 223 -8.58 3.57 10.48
C LYS A 223 -7.51 3.27 9.45
N SER A 224 -7.61 2.11 8.81
CA SER A 224 -6.55 1.58 7.96
C SER A 224 -6.38 2.40 6.68
N GLY A 225 -5.15 2.83 6.37
CA GLY A 225 -4.83 3.67 5.20
C GLY A 225 -5.46 5.07 5.25
N GLY A 226 -5.91 5.54 6.43
CA GLY A 226 -6.68 6.77 6.57
C GLY A 226 -8.08 6.70 5.93
N THR A 227 -8.56 5.50 5.62
CA THR A 227 -9.89 5.25 5.04
C THR A 227 -10.80 4.55 6.06
N THR A 228 -12.10 4.40 5.76
CA THR A 228 -13.08 3.74 6.65
C THR A 228 -12.87 2.23 6.83
N ARG A 229 -11.74 1.65 6.40
CA ARG A 229 -11.47 0.21 6.48
C ARG A 229 -10.99 -0.20 7.87
N ARG A 230 -11.45 -1.37 8.34
CA ARG A 230 -10.93 -2.01 9.55
C ARG A 230 -9.56 -2.63 9.27
N ALA A 231 -8.67 -2.56 10.25
CA ALA A 231 -7.41 -3.30 10.24
C ALA A 231 -7.69 -4.81 10.13
N ALA A 232 -6.83 -5.53 9.40
CA ALA A 232 -6.90 -6.97 9.24
C ALA A 232 -5.75 -7.61 10.00
N LYS A 233 -6.08 -8.59 10.86
CA LYS A 233 -5.10 -9.33 11.65
C LYS A 233 -5.34 -10.83 11.63
N MET A 234 -4.25 -11.59 11.72
CA MET A 234 -4.21 -13.07 11.77
C MET A 234 -3.40 -13.55 12.97
#